data_AF-A0A4D4L526-F1
#
_entry.id   AF-A0A4D4L526-F1
#
_cell.length_a   1.000
_cell.length_b   1.000
_cell.length_c   1.000
_cell.angle_alpha   90.00
_cell.angle_beta   90.00
_cell.angle_gamma   90.00
#
_symmetry.space_group_name_H-M   'P 1'
#
loop_
_entity.id
_entity.type
_entity.pdbx_description
1 polymer ?
#
loop_
_entity_poly.entity_id
_entity_poly.type
_entity_poly.pdbx_seq_one_letter_code
_entity_poly.pdbx_strand_id
1 'polypeptide(L)'
;MVELGRDALLAALARMDDEGWARRLLLSRRLAERTPSMGAHGLQFCEATTQEALAILHRRFGLGAPGDLRPRLAVDMLVAAFHGAVTGWVAQADDAAGGVSGIEPPTTDDLADRLREAVAALPGSLALTVTPR
;
A
#
# COMPACT_ATOMS: atom_id res chain seq x y z
N MET A 1 -15.00 -0.08 6.00
CA MET A 1 -14.44 0.14 4.64
C MET A 1 -12.94 -0.03 4.61
N VAL A 2 -12.18 0.80 5.32
CA VAL A 2 -10.72 0.67 5.41
C VAL A 2 -10.31 -0.73 5.92
N GLU A 3 -10.97 -1.22 6.99
CA GLU A 3 -10.73 -2.57 7.55
C GLU A 3 -10.99 -3.69 6.52
N LEU A 4 -12.11 -3.64 5.81
CA LEU A 4 -12.44 -4.60 4.73
C LEU A 4 -11.36 -4.59 3.64
N GLY A 5 -10.90 -3.40 3.24
CA GLY A 5 -9.86 -3.25 2.24
C GLY A 5 -8.51 -3.75 2.73
N ARG A 6 -8.14 -3.49 3.99
CA ARG A 6 -6.95 -4.06 4.63
C ARG A 6 -7.01 -5.58 4.57
N ASP A 7 -8.10 -6.18 5.01
CA ASP A 7 -8.25 -7.64 5.06
C ASP A 7 -8.18 -8.26 3.65
N ALA A 8 -8.77 -7.59 2.66
CA ALA A 8 -8.67 -7.99 1.25
C ALA A 8 -7.23 -7.91 0.72
N LEU A 9 -6.48 -6.86 1.06
CA LEU A 9 -5.06 -6.73 0.68
C LEU A 9 -4.18 -7.76 1.39
N LEU A 10 -4.39 -8.02 2.68
CA LEU A 10 -3.69 -9.06 3.42
C LEU A 10 -3.96 -10.45 2.84
N ALA A 11 -5.22 -10.74 2.49
CA ALA A 11 -5.58 -11.98 1.81
C ALA A 11 -5.02 -12.08 0.38
N ALA A 12 -4.75 -10.95 -0.28
CA ALA A 12 -4.04 -10.94 -1.55
C ALA A 12 -2.55 -11.25 -1.33
N LEU A 13 -1.88 -10.56 -0.40
CA LEU A 13 -0.47 -10.77 -0.05
C LEU A 13 -0.19 -12.22 0.39
N ALA A 14 -1.06 -12.81 1.20
CA ALA A 14 -0.93 -14.21 1.64
C ALA A 14 -0.99 -15.22 0.48
N ARG A 15 -1.54 -14.84 -0.68
CA ARG A 15 -1.55 -15.66 -1.90
C ARG A 15 -0.37 -15.35 -2.83
N MET A 16 0.53 -14.47 -2.43
CA MET A 16 1.77 -14.14 -3.17
C MET A 16 2.95 -14.90 -2.55
N ASP A 17 2.77 -16.19 -2.31
CA ASP A 17 3.75 -17.12 -1.73
C ASP A 17 4.77 -17.66 -2.75
N ASP A 18 4.73 -17.16 -3.99
CA ASP A 18 5.65 -17.54 -5.06
C ASP A 18 7.10 -17.16 -4.71
N GLU A 19 8.01 -18.10 -4.93
CA GLU A 19 9.43 -17.94 -4.65
C GLU A 19 9.98 -16.74 -5.45
N GLY A 20 10.64 -15.81 -4.74
CA GLY A 20 11.21 -14.62 -5.37
C GLY A 20 10.20 -13.51 -5.70
N TRP A 21 8.92 -13.61 -5.30
CA TRP A 21 7.97 -12.49 -5.38
C TRP A 21 8.52 -11.21 -4.74
N ALA A 22 9.00 -11.30 -3.50
CA ALA A 22 9.58 -10.17 -2.77
C ALA A 22 10.74 -9.52 -3.56
N ARG A 23 11.64 -10.36 -4.09
CA ARG A 23 12.76 -9.87 -4.91
C ARG A 23 12.29 -9.16 -6.17
N ARG A 24 11.29 -9.70 -6.88
CA ARG A 24 10.72 -9.06 -8.07
C ARG A 24 10.08 -7.72 -7.72
N LEU A 25 9.30 -7.65 -6.64
CA LEU A 25 8.69 -6.40 -6.19
C LEU A 25 9.76 -5.32 -5.93
N LEU A 26 10.82 -5.66 -5.18
CA LEU A 26 11.94 -4.74 -4.93
C LEU A 26 12.58 -4.23 -6.21
N LEU A 27 12.88 -5.12 -7.15
CA LEU A 27 13.47 -4.75 -8.45
C LEU A 27 12.52 -3.86 -9.26
N SER A 28 11.23 -4.16 -9.29
CA SER A 28 10.22 -3.34 -9.95
C SER A 28 10.13 -1.94 -9.33
N ARG A 29 10.19 -1.82 -8.00
CA ARG A 29 10.17 -0.52 -7.31
C ARG A 29 11.40 0.32 -7.64
N ARG A 30 12.60 -0.25 -7.53
CA ARG A 30 13.86 0.43 -7.88
C ARG A 30 13.90 0.84 -9.36
N LEU A 31 13.35 0.01 -10.25
CA LEU A 31 13.24 0.34 -11.67
C LEU A 31 12.29 1.51 -11.91
N ALA A 32 11.13 1.53 -11.25
CA ALA A 32 10.14 2.60 -11.36
C ALA A 32 10.68 3.94 -10.83
N GLU A 33 11.41 3.93 -9.72
CA GLU A 33 12.07 5.13 -9.14
C GLU A 33 13.08 5.75 -10.10
N ARG A 34 13.76 4.93 -10.90
CA ARG A 34 14.78 5.37 -11.87
C ARG A 34 14.22 5.70 -13.25
N THR A 35 12.94 5.40 -13.50
CA THR A 35 12.33 5.47 -14.83
C THR A 35 11.01 6.23 -14.79
N PRO A 36 10.99 7.55 -15.09
CA PRO A 36 9.80 8.39 -14.96
C PRO A 36 8.57 7.87 -15.72
N SER A 37 8.75 7.26 -16.89
CA SER A 37 7.65 6.66 -17.66
C SER A 37 7.01 5.46 -16.96
N MET A 38 7.80 4.64 -16.26
CA MET A 38 7.30 3.54 -15.43
C MET A 38 6.52 4.06 -14.22
N GLY A 39 7.02 5.14 -13.59
CA GLY A 39 6.30 5.82 -12.52
C GLY A 39 4.94 6.35 -12.98
N ALA A 40 4.89 7.04 -14.11
CA ALA A 40 3.66 7.55 -14.70
C ALA A 40 2.66 6.43 -15.06
N HIS A 41 3.15 5.33 -15.64
CA HIS A 41 2.32 4.16 -15.94
C HIS A 41 1.77 3.52 -14.66
N GLY A 42 2.60 3.40 -13.62
CA GLY A 42 2.18 2.90 -12.31
C GLY A 42 1.04 3.72 -11.70
N LEU A 43 1.10 5.05 -11.79
CA LEU A 43 0.02 5.93 -11.31
C LEU A 43 -1.28 5.72 -12.09
N GLN A 44 -1.21 5.61 -13.42
CA GLN A 44 -2.39 5.35 -14.25
C GLN A 44 -3.02 3.99 -13.95
N PHE A 45 -2.18 2.96 -13.75
CA PHE A 45 -2.65 1.63 -13.34
C PHE A 45 -3.29 1.65 -11.94
N CYS A 46 -2.70 2.35 -10.97
CA CYS A 46 -3.25 2.50 -9.62
C CYS A 46 -4.61 3.20 -9.64
N GLU A 47 -4.75 4.26 -10.45
CA GLU A 47 -6.04 4.96 -10.58
C GLU A 47 -7.10 4.05 -11.22
N ALA A 48 -6.77 3.33 -12.29
CA ALA A 48 -7.69 2.38 -12.92
C ALA A 48 -8.15 1.29 -11.93
N THR A 49 -7.20 0.71 -11.19
CA THR A 49 -7.50 -0.31 -10.16
C THR A 49 -8.39 0.26 -9.05
N THR A 50 -8.15 1.51 -8.64
CA THR A 50 -8.96 2.19 -7.62
C THR A 50 -10.40 2.38 -8.09
N GLN A 51 -10.61 2.78 -9.34
CA GLN A 51 -11.95 2.93 -9.93
C GLN A 51 -12.68 1.59 -10.02
N GLU A 52 -11.99 0.53 -10.42
CA GLU A 52 -12.58 -0.83 -10.46
C GLU A 52 -12.98 -1.30 -9.05
N ALA A 53 -12.12 -1.10 -8.06
CA ALA A 53 -12.42 -1.42 -6.67
C ALA A 53 -13.66 -0.65 -6.19
N LEU A 54 -13.77 0.65 -6.47
CA LEU A 54 -14.94 1.46 -6.11
C LEU A 54 -16.22 0.98 -6.81
N ALA A 55 -16.14 0.57 -8.07
CA ALA A 55 -17.27 0.02 -8.81
C ALA A 55 -17.75 -1.32 -8.20
N ILE A 56 -16.82 -2.19 -7.81
CA ILE A 56 -17.12 -3.44 -7.09
C ILE A 56 -17.80 -3.12 -5.75
N LEU A 57 -17.25 -2.17 -5.00
CA LEU A 57 -17.73 -1.80 -3.68
C LEU A 57 -19.15 -1.20 -3.72
N HIS A 58 -19.42 -0.30 -4.67
CA HIS A 58 -20.77 0.24 -4.92
C HIS A 58 -21.74 -0.87 -5.28
N ARG A 59 -21.40 -1.70 -6.27
CA ARG A 59 -22.30 -2.76 -6.77
C ARG A 59 -22.59 -3.84 -5.72
N ARG A 60 -21.58 -4.25 -4.97
CA ARG A 60 -21.65 -5.42 -4.06
C ARG A 60 -22.22 -5.06 -2.68
N PHE A 61 -21.96 -3.84 -2.20
CA PHE A 61 -22.28 -3.44 -0.83
C PHE A 61 -23.21 -2.22 -0.74
N GLY A 62 -23.67 -1.66 -1.88
CA GLY A 62 -24.60 -0.53 -1.88
C GLY A 62 -24.03 0.73 -1.23
N LEU A 63 -22.72 0.95 -1.35
CA LEU A 63 -22.05 2.06 -0.69
C LEU A 63 -22.34 3.40 -1.37
N GLY A 64 -22.86 4.35 -0.59
CA GLY A 64 -22.97 5.75 -0.99
C GLY A 64 -24.02 6.04 -2.06
N ALA A 65 -24.56 7.26 -2.05
CA ALA A 65 -25.28 7.80 -3.19
C ALA A 65 -24.26 8.28 -4.26
N PRO A 66 -24.67 8.48 -5.53
CA PRO A 66 -23.82 9.12 -6.51
C PRO A 66 -23.23 10.44 -5.96
N GLY A 67 -21.90 10.56 -5.96
CA GLY A 67 -21.18 11.72 -5.42
C GLY A 67 -20.78 11.63 -3.94
N ASP A 68 -21.07 10.53 -3.23
CA ASP A 68 -20.52 10.30 -1.89
C ASP A 68 -18.99 10.11 -1.96
N LEU A 69 -18.24 11.01 -1.33
CA LEU A 69 -16.78 10.99 -1.32
C LEU A 69 -16.19 9.96 -0.35
N ARG A 70 -16.97 9.49 0.64
CA ARG A 70 -16.44 8.64 1.72
C ARG A 70 -15.86 7.31 1.21
N PRO A 71 -16.48 6.59 0.25
CA PRO A 71 -15.87 5.38 -0.32
C PRO A 71 -14.56 5.68 -1.04
N ARG A 72 -14.48 6.77 -1.83
CA ARG A 72 -13.26 7.18 -2.52
C ARG A 72 -12.14 7.50 -1.54
N LEU A 73 -12.41 8.34 -0.54
CA LEU A 73 -11.45 8.69 0.50
C LEU A 73 -10.99 7.45 1.29
N ALA A 74 -11.88 6.51 1.58
CA ALA A 74 -11.50 5.27 2.26
C ALA A 74 -10.52 4.41 1.44
N VAL A 75 -10.72 4.33 0.12
CA VAL A 75 -9.78 3.61 -0.76
C VAL A 75 -8.48 4.39 -0.93
N ASP A 76 -8.53 5.71 -1.09
CA ASP A 76 -7.33 6.55 -1.23
C ASP A 76 -6.45 6.48 0.03
N MET A 77 -7.04 6.52 1.22
CA MET A 77 -6.32 6.34 2.48
C MET A 77 -5.69 4.94 2.59
N LEU A 78 -6.38 3.89 2.11
CA LEU A 78 -5.83 2.54 2.08
C LEU A 78 -4.65 2.43 1.11
N VAL A 79 -4.75 3.02 -0.08
CA VAL A 79 -3.66 3.07 -1.07
C VAL A 79 -2.46 3.82 -0.51
N ALA A 80 -2.69 4.96 0.15
CA ALA A 80 -1.64 5.73 0.81
C ALA A 80 -0.95 4.91 1.93
N ALA A 81 -1.72 4.20 2.76
CA ALA A 81 -1.18 3.32 3.79
C ALA A 81 -0.34 2.19 3.19
N PHE A 82 -0.81 1.56 2.10
CA PHE A 82 -0.06 0.53 1.39
C PHE A 82 1.25 1.06 0.78
N HIS A 83 1.23 2.25 0.17
CA HIS A 83 2.45 2.90 -0.32
C HIS A 83 3.45 3.18 0.80
N GLY A 84 2.98 3.62 1.97
CA GLY A 84 3.80 3.81 3.16
C GLY A 84 4.45 2.50 3.63
N ALA A 85 3.65 1.44 3.73
CA ALA A 85 4.12 0.10 4.09
C ALA A 85 5.19 -0.43 3.11
N VAL A 86 4.95 -0.33 1.81
CA VAL A 86 5.92 -0.71 0.76
C VAL A 86 7.20 0.11 0.86
N THR A 87 7.10 1.42 1.09
CA THR A 87 8.29 2.29 1.21
C THR A 87 9.15 1.87 2.39
N GLY A 88 8.55 1.64 3.57
CA GLY A 88 9.29 1.16 4.75
C GLY A 88 9.86 -0.25 4.57
N TRP A 89 9.15 -1.11 3.85
CA TRP A 89 9.60 -2.46 3.52
C TRP A 89 10.81 -2.46 2.56
N VAL A 90 10.79 -1.61 1.52
CA VAL A 90 11.92 -1.42 0.61
C VAL A 90 13.15 -0.88 1.37
N ALA A 91 12.96 0.09 2.25
CA ALA A 91 14.06 0.66 3.05
C ALA A 91 14.75 -0.41 3.91
N GLN A 92 14.01 -1.31 4.57
CA GLN A 92 14.59 -2.44 5.30
C GLN A 92 15.39 -3.37 4.39
N ALA A 93 14.91 -3.62 3.16
CA ALA A 93 15.65 -4.44 2.21
C ALA A 93 16.97 -3.80 1.77
N ASP A 94 16.98 -2.47 1.62
CA ASP A 94 18.18 -1.71 1.29
C ASP A 94 19.19 -1.73 2.45
N ASP A 95 18.72 -1.59 3.70
CA ASP A 95 19.57 -1.69 4.90
C ASP A 95 20.20 -3.08 5.06
N ALA A 96 19.42 -4.15 4.83
CA ALA A 96 19.90 -5.53 4.83
C ALA A 96 20.97 -5.77 3.74
N ALA A 97 20.77 -5.20 2.54
CA ALA A 97 21.72 -5.31 1.44
C ALA A 97 22.99 -4.46 1.64
N GLY A 98 22.89 -3.36 2.39
CA GLY A 98 23.98 -2.44 2.72
C GLY A 98 24.97 -2.98 3.77
N GLY A 99 24.75 -4.20 4.28
CA GLY A 99 25.65 -4.84 5.24
C GLY A 99 25.52 -4.30 6.66
N VAL A 100 24.39 -3.67 7.00
CA VAL A 100 24.07 -3.34 8.39
C VAL A 100 23.93 -4.65 9.16
N SER A 101 24.92 -4.95 10.00
CA SER A 101 25.02 -6.24 10.70
C SER A 101 23.77 -6.54 11.52
N GLY A 102 23.16 -7.70 11.26
CA GLY A 102 22.01 -8.22 12.01
C GLY A 102 20.63 -7.90 11.41
N ILE A 103 20.54 -7.23 10.26
CA ILE A 103 19.26 -7.00 9.57
C ILE A 103 19.06 -8.08 8.49
N GLU A 104 18.00 -8.88 8.66
CA GLU A 104 17.59 -9.87 7.65
C GLU A 104 16.81 -9.21 6.50
N PRO A 105 16.86 -9.77 5.28
CA PRO A 105 16.03 -9.31 4.17
C PRO A 105 14.54 -9.44 4.53
N PRO A 106 13.71 -8.44 4.21
CA PRO A 106 12.32 -8.45 4.63
C PRO A 106 11.50 -9.45 3.81
N THR A 107 10.60 -10.13 4.52
CA THR A 107 9.68 -11.15 4.02
C THR A 107 8.35 -10.53 3.58
N THR A 108 7.48 -11.33 2.96
CA THR A 108 6.09 -10.92 2.68
C THR A 108 5.30 -10.66 3.96
N ASP A 109 5.61 -11.38 5.04
CA ASP A 109 4.97 -11.16 6.35
C ASP A 109 5.38 -9.80 6.95
N ASP A 110 6.63 -9.37 6.78
CA ASP A 110 7.08 -8.04 7.19
C ASP A 110 6.35 -6.91 6.44
N LEU A 111 5.93 -7.16 5.20
CA LEU A 111 5.08 -6.21 4.46
C LEU A 111 3.65 -6.22 5.00
N ALA A 112 3.11 -7.39 5.34
CA ALA A 112 1.78 -7.53 5.93
C ALA A 112 1.70 -6.81 7.29
N ASP A 113 2.72 -6.94 8.13
CA ASP A 113 2.81 -6.24 9.41
C ASP A 113 2.87 -4.73 9.24
N ARG A 114 3.73 -4.23 8.34
CA ARG A 114 3.76 -2.81 8.01
C ARG A 114 2.43 -2.27 7.47
N LEU A 115 1.71 -3.08 6.68
CA LEU A 115 0.39 -2.68 6.20
C LEU A 115 -0.61 -2.56 7.36
N ARG A 116 -0.58 -3.49 8.33
CA ARG A 116 -1.41 -3.39 9.54
C ARG A 116 -1.08 -2.13 10.33
N GLU A 117 0.20 -1.85 10.54
CA GLU A 117 0.67 -0.64 11.23
C GLU A 117 0.23 0.65 10.51
N ALA A 118 0.43 0.72 9.20
CA ALA A 118 0.06 1.88 8.39
C ALA A 118 -1.46 2.14 8.42
N VAL A 119 -2.28 1.09 8.34
CA VAL A 119 -3.74 1.21 8.46
C VAL A 119 -4.16 1.65 9.86
N ALA A 120 -3.53 1.10 10.91
CA ALA A 120 -3.81 1.49 12.30
C ALA A 120 -3.47 2.96 12.58
N ALA A 121 -2.51 3.55 11.85
CA ALA A 121 -2.13 4.95 11.96
C ALA A 121 -3.12 5.93 11.30
N LEU A 122 -4.00 5.47 10.40
CA LEU A 122 -4.88 6.34 9.61
C LEU A 122 -5.77 7.26 10.47
N PRO A 123 -6.49 6.79 11.51
CA PRO A 123 -7.29 7.67 12.36
C PRO A 123 -6.45 8.75 13.05
N GLY A 124 -5.25 8.38 13.52
CA GLY A 124 -4.29 9.30 14.11
C GLY A 124 -3.84 10.38 13.12
N SER A 125 -3.62 10.00 11.86
CA SER A 125 -3.19 10.94 10.81
C SER A 125 -4.21 12.05 10.52
N LEU A 126 -5.51 11.76 10.64
CA LEU A 126 -6.59 12.74 10.44
C LEU A 126 -6.77 13.67 11.64
N ALA A 127 -6.27 13.28 12.81
CA ALA A 127 -6.33 14.05 14.04
C ALA A 127 -5.03 14.84 14.33
N LEU A 128 -4.02 14.74 13.47
CA LEU A 128 -2.75 15.45 13.64
C LEU A 128 -2.97 16.97 13.56
N THR A 129 -2.64 17.66 14.66
CA THR A 129 -2.60 19.13 14.70
C THR A 129 -1.16 19.61 14.58
N VAL A 130 -0.92 20.59 13.70
CA VAL A 130 0.38 21.24 13.56
C VAL A 130 0.36 22.58 14.28
N THR A 131 1.21 22.75 15.28
CA THR A 131 1.52 24.06 15.86
C THR A 131 2.77 24.62 15.17
N PRO A 132 2.69 25.78 14.48
CA PRO A 132 3.85 26.44 13.90
C PRO A 132 4.90 26.74 14.99
N ARG A 133 6.18 26.59 14.65
CA ARG A 133 7.31 27.03 15.48
C ARG A 133 7.70 28.45 15.14
#